data_AF-A0A318HSJ6-F1
#
_entry.id   AF-A0A318HSJ6-F1
#
_cell.length_a   1.000
_cell.length_b   1.000
_cell.length_c   1.000
_cell.angle_alpha   90.00
_cell.angle_beta   90.00
_cell.angle_gamma   90.00
#
_symmetry.space_group_name_H-M   'P 1'
#
loop_
_entity.id
_entity.type
_entity.pdbx_description
1 polymer ?
#
loop_
_entity_poly.entity_id
_entity_poly.type
_entity_poly.pdbx_seq_one_letter_code
_entity_poly.pdbx_strand_id
1 'polypeptide(L)'
;MTRMYITAAPVGAVPKWLDPLEPTFVPSYLLHYLLDPAQAERYIGQLQADGWEAVEAGGLLIEEGHGYPICENFFAQLPNPTLARSVMKEAGWTQCQQGWSSPKSPSFSGAVIPRDWLEDVSSVEIVRRIVLQLTTYGWTASERGDLVWHHAKLHSYLPPVLVRSIRKDYPGLLARLREAGWQPREAGYWQAGKGRSPFLPITPAEIAAETIRSMKEGAAVVHLHTRELGDRTQLEIPGLGTITTGAQRNQIKVEHYDAIVPAVKNANPTAILNFSTSVRGDRHGARDILRRAHLKSYAEVDGPEIASLSPAAVIFQGGGGYDNAPDFLAAQFEHFRRVGTRPEVEVFNHTIVNNATTLYRELLESVGQPVLFMLVAGVDQYFRDPISGEVEDDSLIAPAIRQEIATHLSSTDEQGRQRAIDLAVKQLQPVVERLRQSFPFSLISLLLPGPLQTLLADLAQALRLDGVRIGLEDGLNVIDRRVPGGVRKALGTWEQVRMLRNELLSRGITIQTSTDVREMLGLTLAASVPQHLKRA
;
A
#
# COMPACT_ATOMS: atom_id res chain seq x y z
N MET A 1 -2.08 13.49 31.26
CA MET A 1 -1.16 12.99 30.22
C MET A 1 -1.98 12.70 28.98
N THR A 2 -1.53 13.11 27.80
CA THR A 2 -2.20 12.79 26.53
C THR A 2 -2.07 11.30 26.25
N ARG A 3 -3.19 10.63 25.95
CA ARG A 3 -3.23 9.21 25.59
C ARG A 3 -3.76 9.10 24.16
N MET A 4 -3.19 8.20 23.36
CA MET A 4 -3.66 7.93 22.01
C MET A 4 -3.62 6.43 21.72
N TYR A 5 -4.55 5.94 20.91
CA TYR A 5 -4.46 4.60 20.32
C TYR A 5 -3.95 4.65 18.88
N ILE A 6 -3.32 3.56 18.43
CA ILE A 6 -2.85 3.42 17.04
C ILE A 6 -3.74 2.41 16.31
N THR A 7 -4.24 2.80 15.14
CA THR A 7 -4.90 1.92 14.17
C THR A 7 -3.92 1.52 13.06
N ALA A 8 -3.69 0.22 12.86
CA ALA A 8 -2.87 -0.30 11.77
C ALA A 8 -3.72 -0.60 10.54
N ALA A 9 -3.31 -0.14 9.34
CA ALA A 9 -4.02 -0.40 8.08
C ALA A 9 -3.12 -1.15 7.06
N PRO A 10 -2.99 -2.49 7.18
CA PRO A 10 -2.00 -3.27 6.44
C PRO A 10 -2.26 -3.52 4.95
N VAL A 11 -3.50 -3.44 4.49
CA VAL A 11 -3.86 -3.94 3.15
C VAL A 11 -4.34 -2.82 2.22
N GLY A 12 -5.42 -2.13 2.59
CA GLY A 12 -6.03 -1.09 1.76
C GLY A 12 -6.56 -1.53 0.40
N ALA A 13 -6.92 -0.54 -0.40
CA ALA A 13 -7.58 -0.74 -1.69
C ALA A 13 -6.72 -0.41 -2.92
N VAL A 14 -5.74 0.50 -2.78
CA VAL A 14 -4.95 1.06 -3.89
C VAL A 14 -3.61 0.37 -4.09
N PRO A 15 -2.76 0.18 -3.06
CA PRO A 15 -1.42 -0.35 -3.30
C PRO A 15 -1.49 -1.80 -3.80
N LYS A 16 -0.52 -2.22 -4.60
CA LYS A 16 -0.41 -3.61 -5.08
C LYS A 16 0.85 -4.29 -4.53
N TRP A 17 0.78 -5.60 -4.41
CA TRP A 17 1.96 -6.41 -4.16
C TRP A 17 2.79 -6.52 -5.44
N LEU A 18 4.12 -6.54 -5.29
CA LEU A 18 5.09 -6.79 -6.35
C LEU A 18 6.02 -7.92 -5.88
N ASP A 19 6.14 -8.99 -6.65
CA ASP A 19 7.05 -10.09 -6.30
C ASP A 19 8.50 -9.62 -6.48
N PRO A 20 9.35 -9.64 -5.43
CA PRO A 20 10.77 -9.31 -5.58
C PRO A 20 11.53 -10.33 -6.43
N LEU A 21 11.00 -11.54 -6.64
CA LEU A 21 11.66 -12.62 -7.39
C LEU A 21 11.27 -12.65 -8.88
N GLU A 22 10.34 -11.80 -9.32
CA GLU A 22 9.97 -11.71 -10.73
C GLU A 22 10.88 -10.74 -11.50
N PRO A 23 11.05 -10.95 -12.82
CA PRO A 23 11.74 -9.98 -13.66
C PRO A 23 11.11 -8.58 -13.56
N THR A 24 11.95 -7.56 -13.43
CA THR A 24 11.53 -6.15 -13.45
C THR A 24 11.66 -5.48 -14.82
N PHE A 25 12.27 -6.15 -15.80
CA PHE A 25 12.49 -5.64 -17.15
C PHE A 25 12.42 -6.78 -18.17
N VAL A 26 11.75 -6.53 -19.30
CA VAL A 26 11.63 -7.45 -20.43
C VAL A 26 12.23 -6.77 -21.66
N PRO A 27 13.34 -7.27 -22.22
CA PRO A 27 13.84 -6.80 -23.51
C PRO A 27 12.79 -6.88 -24.61
N SER A 28 12.66 -5.83 -25.41
CA SER A 28 11.66 -5.79 -26.51
C SER A 28 11.80 -6.98 -27.45
N TYR A 29 13.03 -7.42 -27.73
CA TYR A 29 13.24 -8.49 -28.69
C TYR A 29 12.66 -9.84 -28.27
N LEU A 30 12.54 -10.11 -26.95
CA LEU A 30 11.93 -11.34 -26.45
C LEU A 30 10.42 -11.40 -26.71
N LEU A 31 9.75 -10.24 -26.72
CA LEU A 31 8.31 -10.20 -27.01
C LEU A 31 8.03 -10.14 -28.51
N HIS A 32 8.78 -9.32 -29.24
CA HIS A 32 8.48 -9.02 -30.65
C HIS A 32 9.01 -10.06 -31.63
N TYR A 33 10.04 -10.84 -31.27
CA TYR A 33 10.66 -11.81 -32.18
C TYR A 33 10.61 -13.26 -31.71
N LEU A 34 10.25 -13.51 -30.44
CA LEU A 34 10.12 -14.87 -29.89
C LEU A 34 8.68 -15.26 -29.56
N LEU A 35 7.70 -14.42 -29.91
CA LEU A 35 6.28 -14.74 -29.85
C LEU A 35 5.66 -14.48 -31.23
N ASP A 36 4.52 -15.09 -31.52
CA ASP A 36 3.73 -14.67 -32.67
C ASP A 36 3.14 -13.26 -32.42
N PRO A 37 2.85 -12.46 -33.47
CA PRO A 37 2.41 -11.08 -33.30
C PRO A 37 1.15 -10.90 -32.43
N ALA A 38 0.19 -11.81 -32.52
CA ALA A 38 -1.05 -11.72 -31.75
C ALA A 38 -0.81 -12.03 -30.27
N GLN A 39 0.05 -13.02 -29.97
CA GLN A 39 0.47 -13.31 -28.61
C GLN A 39 1.31 -12.16 -28.02
N ALA A 40 2.22 -11.58 -28.80
CA ALA A 40 3.02 -10.43 -28.38
C ALA A 40 2.14 -9.23 -28.02
N GLU A 41 1.19 -8.87 -28.88
CA GLU A 41 0.23 -7.77 -28.62
C GLU A 41 -0.56 -8.01 -27.33
N ARG A 42 -1.05 -9.24 -27.14
CA ARG A 42 -1.77 -9.62 -25.91
C ARG A 42 -0.89 -9.50 -24.67
N TYR A 43 0.33 -10.02 -24.69
CA TYR A 43 1.25 -9.95 -23.55
C TYR A 43 1.63 -8.51 -23.22
N ILE A 44 1.93 -7.70 -24.23
CA ILE A 44 2.23 -6.28 -24.05
C ILE A 44 1.04 -5.56 -23.42
N GLY A 45 -0.18 -5.80 -23.93
CA GLY A 45 -1.41 -5.22 -23.37
C GLY A 45 -1.63 -5.62 -21.90
N GLN A 46 -1.38 -6.88 -21.55
CA GLN A 46 -1.48 -7.38 -20.17
C GLN A 46 -0.42 -6.77 -19.24
N LEU A 47 0.83 -6.68 -19.68
CA LEU A 47 1.91 -6.02 -18.95
C LEU A 47 1.57 -4.54 -18.71
N GLN A 48 1.15 -3.81 -19.75
CA GLN A 48 0.80 -2.40 -19.64
C GLN A 48 -0.41 -2.15 -18.72
N ALA A 49 -1.44 -3.00 -18.80
CA ALA A 49 -2.57 -2.95 -17.88
C ALA A 49 -2.15 -3.19 -16.42
N ASP A 50 -1.06 -3.94 -16.19
CA ASP A 50 -0.47 -4.15 -14.88
C ASP A 50 0.66 -3.15 -14.53
N GLY A 51 0.77 -2.05 -15.27
CA GLY A 51 1.66 -0.93 -14.94
C GLY A 51 3.11 -1.09 -15.39
N TRP A 52 3.37 -1.98 -16.36
CA TRP A 52 4.64 -1.99 -17.07
C TRP A 52 4.71 -0.86 -18.12
N GLU A 53 5.86 -0.22 -18.23
CA GLU A 53 6.09 0.93 -19.10
C GLU A 53 7.08 0.59 -20.20
N ALA A 54 6.79 0.98 -21.44
CA ALA A 54 7.78 0.89 -22.51
C ALA A 54 8.91 1.89 -22.25
N VAL A 55 10.15 1.44 -22.38
CA VAL A 55 11.35 2.24 -22.15
C VAL A 55 12.32 2.11 -23.32
N GLU A 56 12.98 3.22 -23.64
CA GLU A 56 14.06 3.26 -24.62
C GLU A 56 15.33 2.56 -24.10
N ALA A 57 16.31 2.39 -24.98
CA ALA A 57 17.62 1.86 -24.60
C ALA A 57 18.37 2.80 -23.63
N GLY A 58 19.29 2.22 -22.86
CA GLY A 58 20.20 2.98 -21.98
C GLY A 58 19.85 2.94 -20.50
N GLY A 59 18.92 2.07 -20.10
CA GLY A 59 18.76 1.66 -18.69
C GLY A 59 19.88 0.73 -18.24
N LEU A 60 19.93 0.44 -16.94
CA LEU A 60 20.89 -0.50 -16.35
C LEU A 60 20.15 -1.64 -15.67
N LEU A 61 20.58 -2.88 -15.91
CA LEU A 61 20.04 -4.09 -15.27
C LEU A 61 21.17 -4.79 -14.50
N ILE A 62 20.86 -5.20 -13.28
CA ILE A 62 21.58 -6.28 -12.60
C ILE A 62 20.68 -7.51 -12.56
N GLU A 63 21.23 -8.66 -12.91
CA GLU A 63 20.48 -9.92 -12.91
C GLU A 63 21.36 -11.12 -12.53
N GLU A 64 20.79 -12.04 -11.75
CA GLU A 64 21.40 -13.32 -11.39
C GLU A 64 20.30 -14.37 -11.15
N GLY A 65 20.47 -15.59 -11.67
CA GLY A 65 19.48 -16.67 -11.49
C GLY A 65 18.19 -16.51 -12.31
N HIS A 66 18.17 -15.58 -13.27
CA HIS A 66 17.13 -15.39 -14.28
C HIS A 66 17.60 -15.81 -15.67
N GLY A 67 16.63 -16.07 -16.55
CA GLY A 67 16.86 -16.56 -17.89
C GLY A 67 17.08 -18.06 -17.94
N TYR A 68 16.54 -18.69 -18.99
CA TYR A 68 16.69 -20.12 -19.25
C TYR A 68 17.06 -20.33 -20.72
N PRO A 69 17.80 -21.41 -21.05
CA PRO A 69 18.13 -21.71 -22.43
C PRO A 69 16.87 -21.91 -23.28
N ILE A 70 16.90 -21.43 -24.52
CA ILE A 70 15.83 -21.62 -25.49
C ILE A 70 16.23 -22.75 -26.44
N CYS A 71 15.44 -23.82 -26.49
CA CYS A 71 15.70 -24.98 -27.33
C CYS A 71 15.73 -24.60 -28.82
N GLU A 72 16.58 -25.24 -29.64
CA GLU A 72 16.59 -24.96 -31.09
C GLU A 72 15.23 -25.24 -31.77
N ASN A 73 14.51 -26.25 -31.27
CA ASN A 73 13.17 -26.60 -31.77
C ASN A 73 12.12 -25.50 -31.54
N PHE A 74 12.33 -24.62 -30.55
CA PHE A 74 11.43 -23.49 -30.30
C PHE A 74 11.42 -22.54 -31.49
N PHE A 75 12.59 -22.24 -32.06
CA PHE A 75 12.70 -21.32 -33.19
C PHE A 75 11.98 -21.82 -34.43
N ALA A 76 11.88 -23.14 -34.63
CA ALA A 76 11.16 -23.73 -35.76
C ALA A 76 9.64 -23.46 -35.72
N GLN A 77 9.09 -23.12 -34.56
CA GLN A 77 7.67 -22.80 -34.37
C GLN A 77 7.36 -21.31 -34.55
N LEU A 78 8.40 -20.46 -34.67
CA LEU A 78 8.23 -19.02 -34.81
C LEU A 78 7.84 -18.64 -36.25
N PRO A 79 7.08 -17.54 -36.44
CA PRO A 79 6.71 -17.06 -37.78
C PRO A 79 7.90 -16.72 -38.66
N ASN A 80 9.00 -16.22 -38.09
CA ASN A 80 10.24 -15.92 -38.81
C ASN A 80 11.48 -16.43 -38.05
N PRO A 81 11.81 -17.72 -38.18
CA PRO A 81 12.91 -18.34 -37.44
C PRO A 81 14.28 -17.76 -37.77
N THR A 82 14.50 -17.31 -39.02
CA THR A 82 15.79 -16.76 -39.46
C THR A 82 16.04 -15.40 -38.83
N LEU A 83 15.03 -14.52 -38.85
CA LEU A 83 15.11 -13.21 -38.23
C LEU A 83 15.27 -13.32 -36.72
N ALA A 84 14.49 -14.19 -36.05
CA ALA A 84 14.59 -14.43 -34.62
C ALA A 84 16.03 -14.82 -34.21
N ARG A 85 16.67 -15.73 -34.95
CA ARG A 85 18.07 -16.11 -34.69
C ARG A 85 19.06 -14.96 -34.91
N SER A 86 18.86 -14.12 -35.92
CA SER A 86 19.72 -12.94 -36.16
C SER A 86 19.64 -11.97 -34.99
N VAL A 87 18.42 -11.62 -34.58
CA VAL A 87 18.16 -10.71 -33.46
C VAL A 87 18.74 -11.25 -32.16
N MET A 88 18.61 -12.56 -31.90
CA MET A 88 19.19 -13.17 -30.71
C MET A 88 20.72 -13.08 -30.69
N LYS A 89 21.40 -13.30 -31.83
CA LYS A 89 22.86 -13.10 -31.95
C LYS A 89 23.25 -11.65 -31.71
N GLU A 90 22.51 -10.70 -32.26
CA GLU A 90 22.73 -9.26 -32.06
C GLU A 90 22.54 -8.86 -30.59
N ALA A 91 21.61 -9.50 -29.89
CA ALA A 91 21.39 -9.36 -28.45
C ALA A 91 22.43 -10.12 -27.58
N GLY A 92 23.45 -10.72 -28.20
CA GLY A 92 24.55 -11.40 -27.50
C GLY A 92 24.24 -12.84 -27.06
N TRP A 93 23.13 -13.43 -27.48
CA TRP A 93 22.86 -14.84 -27.23
C TRP A 93 23.79 -15.73 -28.02
N THR A 94 24.18 -16.85 -27.40
CA THR A 94 25.12 -17.80 -27.98
C THR A 94 24.44 -19.13 -28.26
N GLN A 95 24.69 -19.68 -29.45
CA GLN A 95 24.20 -21.00 -29.81
C GLN A 95 25.09 -22.06 -29.15
N CYS A 96 24.47 -23.01 -28.46
CA CYS A 96 25.11 -24.15 -27.81
C CYS A 96 24.51 -25.47 -28.33
N GLN A 97 25.10 -26.62 -27.99
CA GLN A 97 24.65 -27.93 -28.51
C GLN A 97 23.18 -28.25 -28.20
N GLN A 98 22.59 -27.62 -27.17
CA GLN A 98 21.22 -27.86 -26.72
C GLN A 98 20.25 -26.72 -27.06
N GLY A 99 20.68 -25.67 -27.76
CA GLY A 99 19.85 -24.52 -28.13
C GLY A 99 20.59 -23.18 -28.04
N TRP A 100 19.96 -22.20 -27.40
CA TRP A 100 20.46 -20.83 -27.27
C TRP A 100 20.55 -20.45 -25.79
N SER A 101 21.71 -19.98 -25.36
CA SER A 101 21.94 -19.48 -24.01
C SER A 101 22.05 -17.96 -24.00
N SER A 102 21.48 -17.35 -22.96
CA SER A 102 21.57 -15.91 -22.71
C SER A 102 23.02 -15.48 -22.51
N PRO A 103 23.33 -14.19 -22.72
CA PRO A 103 24.62 -13.62 -22.32
C PRO A 103 24.92 -14.01 -20.86
N LYS A 104 26.15 -14.45 -20.58
CA LYS A 104 26.54 -14.81 -19.21
C LYS A 104 26.45 -13.57 -18.33
N SER A 105 25.54 -13.57 -17.37
CA SER A 105 25.57 -12.62 -16.25
C SER A 105 26.67 -13.04 -15.28
N PRO A 106 27.37 -12.09 -14.64
CA PRO A 106 28.34 -12.44 -13.62
C PRO A 106 27.60 -13.06 -12.43
N SER A 107 28.24 -14.03 -11.77
CA SER A 107 27.72 -14.60 -10.52
C SER A 107 28.29 -13.85 -9.32
N PHE A 108 27.46 -13.60 -8.31
CA PHE A 108 27.82 -12.83 -7.12
C PHE A 108 27.51 -13.63 -5.85
N SER A 109 28.30 -13.44 -4.80
CA SER A 109 28.04 -14.02 -3.47
C SER A 109 27.03 -13.19 -2.65
N GLY A 110 26.24 -12.34 -3.31
CA GLY A 110 25.35 -11.35 -2.73
C GLY A 110 25.54 -9.96 -3.34
N ALA A 111 24.45 -9.21 -3.55
CA ALA A 111 24.49 -7.89 -4.14
C ALA A 111 24.30 -6.80 -3.06
N VAL A 112 25.24 -5.86 -3.02
CA VAL A 112 25.26 -4.76 -2.05
C VAL A 112 25.55 -3.45 -2.78
N ILE A 113 24.81 -2.40 -2.45
CA ILE A 113 25.15 -1.01 -2.79
C ILE A 113 25.54 -0.32 -1.49
N PRO A 114 26.85 -0.14 -1.24
CA PRO A 114 27.34 0.56 -0.07
C PRO A 114 26.77 1.97 0.07
N ARG A 115 26.55 2.41 1.31
CA ARG A 115 26.03 3.74 1.62
C ARG A 115 26.86 4.86 0.97
N ASP A 116 28.18 4.76 1.05
CA ASP A 116 29.16 5.73 0.55
C ASP A 116 29.10 5.92 -0.98
N TRP A 117 28.52 4.98 -1.73
CA TRP A 117 28.30 5.15 -3.17
C TRP A 117 27.28 6.25 -3.49
N LEU A 118 26.37 6.53 -2.56
CA LEU A 118 25.32 7.52 -2.73
C LEU A 118 25.63 8.85 -2.06
N GLU A 119 26.72 8.93 -1.26
CA GLU A 119 27.11 10.16 -0.55
C GLU A 119 27.71 11.23 -1.49
N ASP A 120 28.38 10.80 -2.57
CA ASP A 120 28.96 11.69 -3.59
C ASP A 120 27.92 12.24 -4.59
N VAL A 121 26.67 11.75 -4.54
CA VAL A 121 25.57 12.23 -5.40
C VAL A 121 25.00 13.51 -4.80
N SER A 122 25.15 14.63 -5.51
CA SER A 122 24.82 15.96 -4.98
C SER A 122 23.31 16.17 -4.83
N SER A 123 22.52 15.56 -5.72
CA SER A 123 21.07 15.64 -5.69
C SER A 123 20.45 14.59 -4.76
N VAL A 124 19.91 15.05 -3.63
CA VAL A 124 19.10 14.21 -2.72
C VAL A 124 17.91 13.55 -3.41
N GLU A 125 17.32 14.19 -4.43
CA GLU A 125 16.22 13.62 -5.19
C GLU A 125 16.64 12.39 -5.98
N ILE A 126 17.82 12.44 -6.63
CA ILE A 126 18.38 11.29 -7.34
C ILE A 126 18.63 10.14 -6.35
N VAL A 127 19.24 10.43 -5.20
CA VAL A 127 19.48 9.43 -4.14
C VAL A 127 18.17 8.79 -3.68
N ARG A 128 17.14 9.60 -3.37
CA ARG A 128 15.82 9.11 -2.97
C ARG A 128 15.19 8.22 -4.04
N ARG A 129 15.30 8.61 -5.32
CA ARG A 129 14.77 7.81 -6.44
C ARG A 129 15.49 6.46 -6.56
N ILE A 130 16.80 6.41 -6.38
CA ILE A 130 17.57 5.14 -6.38
C ILE A 130 17.12 4.25 -5.22
N VAL A 131 17.14 4.78 -4.00
CA VAL A 131 16.79 4.03 -2.78
C VAL A 131 15.34 3.53 -2.86
N LEU A 132 14.39 4.38 -3.23
CA LEU A 132 12.99 3.98 -3.35
C LEU A 132 12.81 2.95 -4.47
N GLN A 133 13.49 3.08 -5.62
CA GLN A 133 13.36 2.09 -6.70
C GLN A 133 13.86 0.72 -6.26
N LEU A 134 15.05 0.65 -5.66
CA LEU A 134 15.65 -0.61 -5.23
C LEU A 134 14.86 -1.25 -4.08
N THR A 135 14.45 -0.45 -3.08
CA THR A 135 13.63 -0.98 -1.99
C THR A 135 12.21 -1.36 -2.42
N THR A 136 11.72 -0.82 -3.55
CA THR A 136 10.49 -1.30 -4.21
C THR A 136 10.67 -2.69 -4.82
N TYR A 137 11.86 -3.03 -5.29
CA TYR A 137 12.17 -4.38 -5.81
C TYR A 137 12.46 -5.41 -4.72
N GLY A 138 12.54 -5.00 -3.44
CA GLY A 138 12.84 -5.92 -2.34
C GLY A 138 14.26 -5.81 -1.77
N TRP A 139 15.08 -4.87 -2.24
CA TRP A 139 16.31 -4.53 -1.53
C TRP A 139 15.96 -3.95 -0.15
N THR A 140 16.77 -4.25 0.86
CA THR A 140 16.57 -3.73 2.22
C THR A 140 17.78 -2.93 2.69
N ALA A 141 17.55 -1.96 3.56
CA ALA A 141 18.63 -1.20 4.18
C ALA A 141 19.21 -1.95 5.38
N SER A 142 20.54 -2.06 5.44
CA SER A 142 21.26 -2.52 6.62
C SER A 142 21.34 -1.44 7.70
N GLU A 143 21.81 -1.81 8.89
CA GLU A 143 22.06 -0.86 9.99
C GLU A 143 23.07 0.24 9.63
N ARG A 144 23.98 -0.02 8.69
CA ARG A 144 24.96 0.97 8.20
C ARG A 144 24.41 1.86 7.09
N GLY A 145 23.20 1.59 6.59
CA GLY A 145 22.61 2.30 5.46
C GLY A 145 22.92 1.73 4.09
N ASP A 146 23.68 0.63 4.01
CA ASP A 146 23.92 -0.10 2.76
C ASP A 146 22.61 -0.71 2.25
N LEU A 147 22.36 -0.71 0.94
CA LEU A 147 21.24 -1.45 0.33
C LEU A 147 21.70 -2.86 0.00
N VAL A 148 20.96 -3.86 0.49
CA VAL A 148 21.35 -5.26 0.41
C VAL A 148 20.24 -6.08 -0.23
N TRP A 149 20.63 -6.98 -1.14
CA TRP A 149 19.78 -8.01 -1.71
C TRP A 149 19.95 -9.32 -0.94
N HIS A 150 18.85 -9.91 -0.49
CA HIS A 150 18.87 -11.12 0.35
C HIS A 150 18.27 -12.36 -0.33
N HIS A 151 17.82 -12.26 -1.59
CA HIS A 151 17.15 -13.36 -2.27
C HIS A 151 18.09 -14.13 -3.19
N ALA A 152 17.73 -15.38 -3.48
CA ALA A 152 18.53 -16.30 -4.31
C ALA A 152 18.55 -15.94 -5.80
N LYS A 153 17.55 -15.19 -6.28
CA LYS A 153 17.49 -14.64 -7.63
C LYS A 153 17.47 -13.13 -7.54
N LEU A 154 18.07 -12.45 -8.50
CA LEU A 154 18.13 -11.00 -8.58
C LEU A 154 17.72 -10.56 -9.98
N HIS A 155 16.81 -9.61 -10.07
CA HIS A 155 16.51 -8.91 -11.31
C HIS A 155 16.06 -7.48 -10.97
N SER A 156 16.93 -6.50 -11.16
CA SER A 156 16.64 -5.11 -10.79
C SER A 156 17.09 -4.15 -11.88
N TYR A 157 16.14 -3.35 -12.36
CA TYR A 157 16.35 -2.44 -13.49
C TYR A 157 16.23 -0.97 -13.07
N LEU A 158 17.16 -0.13 -13.54
CA LEU A 158 17.10 1.33 -13.44
C LEU A 158 16.77 1.93 -14.82
N PRO A 159 15.73 2.77 -14.93
CA PRO A 159 15.28 3.29 -16.22
C PRO A 159 16.26 4.32 -16.82
N PRO A 160 16.23 4.52 -18.16
CA PRO A 160 17.16 5.41 -18.85
C PRO A 160 17.16 6.84 -18.30
N VAL A 161 15.99 7.34 -17.90
CA VAL A 161 15.85 8.68 -17.29
C VAL A 161 16.66 8.79 -16.00
N LEU A 162 16.61 7.78 -15.12
CA LEU A 162 17.38 7.79 -13.87
C LEU A 162 18.88 7.65 -14.15
N VAL A 163 19.25 6.78 -15.10
CA VAL A 163 20.65 6.61 -15.52
C VAL A 163 21.22 7.92 -16.09
N ARG A 164 20.44 8.68 -16.88
CA ARG A 164 20.82 10.01 -17.38
C ARG A 164 20.97 11.03 -16.24
N SER A 165 20.05 11.03 -15.27
CA SER A 165 20.15 11.90 -14.10
C SER A 165 21.44 11.62 -13.31
N ILE A 166 21.74 10.34 -13.04
CA ILE A 166 22.98 9.95 -12.35
C ILE A 166 24.21 10.38 -13.17
N ARG A 167 24.21 10.15 -14.49
CA ARG A 167 25.33 10.55 -15.37
C ARG A 167 25.62 12.04 -15.32
N LYS A 168 24.57 12.87 -15.25
CA LYS A 168 24.68 14.33 -15.20
C LYS A 168 25.20 14.83 -13.85
N ASP A 169 24.79 14.18 -12.76
CA ASP A 169 25.14 14.57 -11.39
C ASP A 169 26.50 14.01 -10.95
N TYR A 170 26.64 12.69 -10.95
CA TYR A 170 27.87 12.00 -10.53
C TYR A 170 28.11 10.73 -11.38
N PRO A 171 28.86 10.83 -12.50
CA PRO A 171 29.13 9.70 -13.39
C PRO A 171 29.95 8.59 -12.72
N GLY A 172 30.68 8.90 -11.64
CA GLY A 172 31.44 7.91 -10.85
C GLY A 172 30.56 6.79 -10.28
N LEU A 173 29.31 7.09 -9.92
CA LEU A 173 28.37 6.06 -9.46
C LEU A 173 28.05 5.05 -10.57
N LEU A 174 27.93 5.48 -11.83
CA LEU A 174 27.69 4.55 -12.94
C LEU A 174 28.88 3.61 -13.19
N ALA A 175 30.11 4.07 -12.94
CA ALA A 175 31.29 3.23 -13.02
C ALA A 175 31.25 2.14 -11.93
N ARG A 176 30.99 2.53 -10.67
CA ARG A 176 30.86 1.59 -9.54
C ARG A 176 29.74 0.57 -9.78
N LEU A 177 28.58 1.00 -10.28
CA LEU A 177 27.49 0.09 -10.63
C LEU A 177 27.90 -0.92 -11.71
N ARG A 178 28.62 -0.49 -12.76
CA ARG A 178 29.10 -1.40 -13.81
C ARG A 178 30.11 -2.42 -13.29
N GLU A 179 31.02 -1.99 -12.42
CA GLU A 179 31.97 -2.88 -11.73
C GLU A 179 31.24 -3.90 -10.85
N ALA A 180 30.13 -3.50 -10.22
CA ALA A 180 29.22 -4.40 -9.50
C ALA A 180 28.29 -5.23 -10.40
N GLY A 181 28.46 -5.21 -11.73
CA GLY A 181 27.72 -6.07 -12.65
C GLY A 181 26.48 -5.47 -13.28
N TRP A 182 26.15 -4.21 -13.02
CA TRP A 182 25.05 -3.55 -13.70
C TRP A 182 25.39 -3.29 -15.17
N GLN A 183 24.61 -3.87 -16.08
CA GLN A 183 24.87 -3.80 -17.52
C GLN A 183 23.83 -2.94 -18.25
N PRO A 184 24.23 -2.18 -19.29
CA PRO A 184 23.28 -1.49 -20.16
C PRO A 184 22.29 -2.46 -20.82
N ARG A 185 21.07 -2.00 -21.05
CA ARG A 185 20.05 -2.75 -21.80
C ARG A 185 19.47 -1.92 -22.95
N GLU A 186 19.08 -2.62 -24.00
CA GLU A 186 18.27 -2.12 -25.10
C GLU A 186 16.86 -1.66 -24.65
N ALA A 187 16.04 -1.27 -25.62
CA ALA A 187 14.64 -0.92 -25.37
C ALA A 187 13.85 -2.15 -24.90
N GLY A 188 12.82 -1.91 -24.10
CA GLY A 188 12.02 -2.97 -23.49
C GLY A 188 10.83 -2.45 -22.72
N TYR A 189 10.36 -3.28 -21.80
CA TYR A 189 9.26 -2.99 -20.89
C TYR A 189 9.76 -3.09 -19.46
N TRP A 190 9.39 -2.14 -18.62
CA TRP A 190 9.91 -1.99 -17.27
C TRP A 190 8.77 -1.94 -16.24
N GLN A 191 8.86 -2.77 -15.20
CA GLN A 191 7.99 -2.69 -14.03
C GLN A 191 8.53 -1.67 -13.05
N ALA A 192 7.95 -0.47 -13.04
CA ALA A 192 8.37 0.61 -12.14
C ALA A 192 8.02 0.37 -10.67
N GLY A 193 7.00 -0.45 -10.38
CA GLY A 193 6.50 -0.67 -9.03
C GLY A 193 5.76 0.56 -8.47
N LYS A 194 5.20 1.41 -9.33
CA LYS A 194 4.41 2.58 -8.91
C LYS A 194 3.20 2.13 -8.08
N GLY A 195 3.08 2.66 -6.86
CA GLY A 195 2.04 2.23 -5.93
C GLY A 195 2.17 0.76 -5.49
N ARG A 196 3.35 0.15 -5.64
CA ARG A 196 3.59 -1.25 -5.24
C ARG A 196 4.56 -1.39 -4.08
N SER A 197 4.48 -2.51 -3.39
CA SER A 197 5.41 -2.91 -2.33
C SER A 197 5.55 -4.44 -2.31
N PRO A 198 6.76 -4.99 -2.11
CA PRO A 198 6.94 -6.43 -1.93
C PRO A 198 6.46 -6.90 -0.56
N PHE A 199 6.17 -5.96 0.34
CA PHE A 199 5.72 -6.24 1.72
C PHE A 199 4.21 -6.08 1.91
N LEU A 200 3.44 -5.85 0.84
CA LEU A 200 1.98 -5.71 0.94
C LEU A 200 1.31 -7.08 1.11
N PRO A 201 0.67 -7.38 2.25
CA PRO A 201 -0.04 -8.64 2.44
C PRO A 201 -1.34 -8.66 1.65
N ILE A 202 -1.58 -9.72 0.88
CA ILE A 202 -2.78 -9.84 0.03
C ILE A 202 -3.45 -11.21 0.12
N THR A 203 -2.80 -12.18 0.75
CA THR A 203 -3.40 -13.48 1.10
C THR A 203 -3.85 -13.52 2.56
N PRO A 204 -4.82 -14.39 2.93
CA PRO A 204 -5.29 -14.50 4.32
C PRO A 204 -4.18 -14.72 5.36
N ALA A 205 -3.22 -15.60 5.07
CA ALA A 205 -2.12 -15.92 5.97
C ALA A 205 -1.18 -14.73 6.19
N GLU A 206 -0.83 -14.01 5.13
CA GLU A 206 0.01 -12.81 5.21
C GLU A 206 -0.71 -11.68 5.96
N ILE A 207 -2.01 -11.49 5.71
CA ILE A 207 -2.82 -10.46 6.38
C ILE A 207 -2.86 -10.75 7.88
N ALA A 208 -3.17 -11.99 8.29
CA ALA A 208 -3.18 -12.37 9.70
C ALA A 208 -1.80 -12.19 10.36
N ALA A 209 -0.72 -12.59 9.69
CA ALA A 209 0.64 -12.40 10.19
C ALA A 209 1.00 -10.92 10.36
N GLU A 210 0.65 -10.07 9.40
CA GLU A 210 0.89 -8.63 9.46
C GLU A 210 0.08 -7.95 10.56
N THR A 211 -1.19 -8.35 10.73
CA THR A 211 -2.05 -7.91 11.85
C THR A 211 -1.39 -8.21 13.18
N ILE A 212 -0.96 -9.46 13.41
CA ILE A 212 -0.34 -9.88 14.67
C ILE A 212 0.97 -9.11 14.91
N ARG A 213 1.81 -8.92 13.89
CA ARG A 213 3.04 -8.12 14.01
C ARG A 213 2.75 -6.67 14.37
N SER A 214 1.78 -6.05 13.70
CA SER A 214 1.40 -4.65 13.94
C SER A 214 0.91 -4.43 15.37
N MET A 215 0.13 -5.37 15.90
CA MET A 215 -0.34 -5.33 17.28
C MET A 215 0.81 -5.47 18.29
N LYS A 216 1.77 -6.37 18.04
CA LYS A 216 2.97 -6.52 18.89
C LYS A 216 3.80 -5.23 18.94
N GLU A 217 3.77 -4.43 17.88
CA GLU A 217 4.45 -3.15 17.82
C GLU A 217 3.65 -1.99 18.44
N GLY A 218 2.42 -2.22 18.89
CA GLY A 218 1.63 -1.26 19.68
C GLY A 218 0.35 -0.76 19.03
N ALA A 219 -0.08 -1.34 17.90
CA ALA A 219 -1.42 -1.05 17.37
C ALA A 219 -2.51 -1.69 18.26
N ALA A 220 -3.52 -0.90 18.60
CA ALA A 220 -4.68 -1.34 19.38
C ALA A 220 -5.81 -1.86 18.48
N VAL A 221 -5.96 -1.25 17.30
CA VAL A 221 -6.99 -1.55 16.29
C VAL A 221 -6.29 -1.93 14.98
N VAL A 222 -6.88 -2.85 14.22
CA VAL A 222 -6.39 -3.18 12.87
C VAL A 222 -7.51 -3.11 11.84
N HIS A 223 -7.35 -2.21 10.87
CA HIS A 223 -8.26 -1.95 9.75
C HIS A 223 -7.95 -2.87 8.56
N LEU A 224 -8.91 -3.69 8.17
CA LEU A 224 -8.69 -4.80 7.24
C LEU A 224 -9.45 -4.62 5.92
N HIS A 225 -8.74 -4.97 4.85
CA HIS A 225 -9.26 -5.16 3.51
C HIS A 225 -8.87 -6.57 3.04
N THR A 226 -9.54 -7.04 1.98
CA THR A 226 -9.18 -8.26 1.25
C THR A 226 -9.07 -7.94 -0.24
N ARG A 227 -8.35 -8.78 -0.99
CA ARG A 227 -8.11 -8.60 -2.43
C ARG A 227 -8.70 -9.75 -3.25
N GLU A 228 -9.24 -9.43 -4.41
CA GLU A 228 -9.55 -10.40 -5.46
C GLU A 228 -8.28 -10.68 -6.27
N LEU A 229 -7.99 -11.97 -6.45
CA LEU A 229 -6.77 -12.48 -7.10
C LEU A 229 -7.09 -13.48 -8.23
N GLY A 230 -8.37 -13.76 -8.51
CA GLY A 230 -8.82 -14.72 -9.52
C GLY A 230 -8.55 -14.30 -10.97
N ASP A 231 -8.19 -13.03 -11.21
CA ASP A 231 -7.78 -12.51 -12.52
C ASP A 231 -6.27 -12.65 -12.78
N ARG A 232 -5.52 -13.23 -11.82
CA ARG A 232 -4.08 -13.44 -11.97
C ARG A 232 -3.77 -14.34 -13.16
N THR A 233 -2.88 -13.86 -14.03
CA THR A 233 -2.41 -14.57 -15.22
C THR A 233 -0.89 -14.64 -15.21
N GLN A 234 -0.34 -15.80 -15.58
CA GLN A 234 1.09 -16.00 -15.77
C GLN A 234 1.46 -15.83 -17.25
N LEU A 235 2.45 -14.98 -17.51
CA LEU A 235 3.02 -14.75 -18.82
C LEU A 235 4.39 -15.42 -18.86
N GLU A 236 4.50 -16.49 -19.65
CA GLU A 236 5.78 -17.15 -19.90
C GLU A 236 6.57 -16.37 -20.96
N ILE A 237 7.61 -15.65 -20.54
CA ILE A 237 8.49 -14.91 -21.45
C ILE A 237 9.67 -15.79 -21.86
N PRO A 238 9.78 -16.19 -23.14
CA PRO A 238 10.86 -17.05 -23.63
C PRO A 238 12.22 -16.48 -23.28
N GLY A 239 13.06 -17.30 -22.65
CA GLY A 239 14.42 -16.93 -22.30
C GLY A 239 14.58 -16.04 -21.08
N LEU A 240 13.49 -15.67 -20.39
CA LEU A 240 13.53 -14.81 -19.21
C LEU A 240 12.91 -15.48 -17.98
N GLY A 241 11.64 -15.88 -18.07
CA GLY A 241 10.88 -16.38 -16.92
C GLY A 241 9.38 -16.07 -17.00
N THR A 242 8.69 -16.52 -15.96
CA THR A 242 7.29 -16.18 -15.71
C THR A 242 7.17 -14.77 -15.13
N ILE A 243 6.15 -14.03 -15.58
CA ILE A 243 5.70 -12.77 -14.96
C ILE A 243 4.21 -12.92 -14.62
N THR A 244 3.83 -12.61 -13.38
CA THR A 244 2.43 -12.66 -12.96
C THR A 244 1.79 -11.28 -13.06
N THR A 245 0.70 -11.18 -13.82
CA THR A 245 -0.12 -9.96 -13.93
C THR A 245 -1.46 -10.15 -13.23
N GLY A 246 -2.09 -9.07 -12.75
CA GLY A 246 -3.44 -9.11 -12.16
C GLY A 246 -3.81 -7.82 -11.43
N ALA A 247 -5.10 -7.49 -11.39
CA ALA A 247 -5.56 -6.22 -10.85
C ALA A 247 -5.36 -6.11 -9.32
N GLN A 248 -5.39 -7.23 -8.59
CA GLN A 248 -5.35 -7.27 -7.12
C GLN A 248 -6.42 -6.36 -6.50
N ARG A 249 -7.62 -6.38 -7.11
CA ARG A 249 -8.70 -5.42 -6.84
C ARG A 249 -9.17 -5.53 -5.40
N ASN A 250 -9.42 -4.39 -4.76
CA ASN A 250 -10.14 -4.36 -3.49
C ASN A 250 -11.50 -5.05 -3.63
N GLN A 251 -11.73 -6.08 -2.83
CA GLN A 251 -12.95 -6.86 -2.86
C GLN A 251 -13.14 -7.52 -1.50
N ILE A 252 -14.35 -7.45 -0.95
CA ILE A 252 -14.71 -8.22 0.23
C ILE A 252 -14.76 -9.69 -0.17
N LYS A 253 -13.85 -10.49 0.40
CA LYS A 253 -13.74 -11.95 0.21
C LYS A 253 -14.09 -12.60 1.54
N VAL A 254 -15.34 -13.04 1.69
CA VAL A 254 -15.87 -13.56 2.96
C VAL A 254 -15.04 -14.75 3.44
N GLU A 255 -14.63 -15.62 2.52
CA GLU A 255 -13.77 -16.77 2.75
C GLU A 255 -12.37 -16.40 3.27
N HIS A 256 -11.86 -15.21 2.92
CA HIS A 256 -10.59 -14.73 3.47
C HIS A 256 -10.77 -14.28 4.92
N TYR A 257 -11.87 -13.58 5.24
CA TYR A 257 -12.17 -13.23 6.63
C TYR A 257 -12.42 -14.48 7.49
N ASP A 258 -13.05 -15.52 6.94
CA ASP A 258 -13.26 -16.81 7.62
C ASP A 258 -11.94 -17.46 8.07
N ALA A 259 -10.82 -17.19 7.37
CA ALA A 259 -9.49 -17.63 7.77
C ALA A 259 -8.72 -16.62 8.65
N ILE A 260 -8.81 -15.32 8.34
CA ILE A 260 -8.08 -14.26 9.04
C ILE A 260 -8.54 -14.13 10.49
N VAL A 261 -9.86 -14.10 10.73
CA VAL A 261 -10.41 -13.76 12.04
C VAL A 261 -10.02 -14.78 13.11
N PRO A 262 -10.22 -16.10 12.91
CA PRO A 262 -9.81 -17.08 13.90
C PRO A 262 -8.30 -17.08 14.13
N ALA A 263 -7.50 -16.92 13.06
CA ALA A 263 -6.04 -16.89 13.17
C ALA A 263 -5.55 -15.74 14.06
N VAL A 264 -6.10 -14.53 13.85
CA VAL A 264 -5.73 -13.36 14.65
C VAL A 264 -6.24 -13.48 16.08
N LYS A 265 -7.50 -13.86 16.29
CA LYS A 265 -8.12 -13.94 17.63
C LYS A 265 -7.51 -15.03 18.49
N ASN A 266 -7.10 -16.15 17.90
CA ASN A 266 -6.36 -17.20 18.61
C ASN A 266 -4.97 -16.71 19.06
N ALA A 267 -4.31 -15.88 18.25
CA ALA A 267 -3.00 -15.31 18.61
C ALA A 267 -3.11 -14.13 19.58
N ASN A 268 -4.18 -13.34 19.50
CA ASN A 268 -4.44 -12.22 20.37
C ASN A 268 -5.96 -12.02 20.59
N PRO A 269 -6.52 -12.57 21.69
CA PRO A 269 -7.95 -12.48 21.98
C PRO A 269 -8.47 -11.05 22.19
N THR A 270 -7.59 -10.11 22.55
CA THR A 270 -7.99 -8.70 22.78
C THR A 270 -7.98 -7.87 21.51
N ALA A 271 -7.55 -8.41 20.37
CA ALA A 271 -7.50 -7.70 19.11
C ALA A 271 -8.82 -7.04 18.76
N ILE A 272 -8.77 -5.74 18.45
CA ILE A 272 -9.92 -5.00 17.93
C ILE A 272 -9.81 -5.00 16.40
N LEU A 273 -10.72 -5.70 15.75
CA LEU A 273 -10.75 -5.80 14.31
C LEU A 273 -11.73 -4.79 13.73
N ASN A 274 -11.23 -3.97 12.80
CA ASN A 274 -12.03 -3.03 12.02
C ASN A 274 -12.11 -3.51 10.58
N PHE A 275 -13.29 -3.91 10.10
CA PHE A 275 -13.43 -4.38 8.72
C PHE A 275 -13.89 -3.27 7.80
N SER A 276 -13.18 -3.13 6.67
CA SER A 276 -13.65 -2.29 5.60
C SER A 276 -14.93 -2.84 4.98
N THR A 277 -15.89 -1.95 4.76
CA THR A 277 -17.12 -2.17 3.98
C THR A 277 -17.03 -1.47 2.62
N SER A 278 -15.85 -0.94 2.27
CA SER A 278 -15.64 -0.19 1.04
C SER A 278 -15.70 -1.06 -0.20
N VAL A 279 -16.34 -0.55 -1.26
CA VAL A 279 -16.29 -1.13 -2.61
C VAL A 279 -15.52 -0.24 -3.58
N ARG A 280 -14.55 0.55 -3.08
CA ARG A 280 -13.62 1.28 -3.97
C ARG A 280 -12.99 0.28 -4.95
N GLY A 281 -13.09 0.57 -6.24
CA GLY A 281 -12.64 -0.34 -7.32
C GLY A 281 -13.78 -1.15 -7.96
N ASP A 282 -14.95 -1.24 -7.31
CA ASP A 282 -16.19 -1.83 -7.84
C ASP A 282 -17.42 -1.03 -7.39
N ARG A 283 -17.58 0.15 -7.99
CA ARG A 283 -18.70 1.06 -7.66
C ARG A 283 -20.08 0.46 -7.93
N HIS A 284 -20.19 -0.56 -8.77
CA HIS A 284 -21.48 -1.21 -9.05
C HIS A 284 -21.98 -2.02 -7.85
N GLY A 285 -21.06 -2.50 -7.00
CA GLY A 285 -21.36 -3.16 -5.73
C GLY A 285 -21.80 -2.22 -4.60
N ALA A 286 -22.03 -0.93 -4.84
CA ALA A 286 -22.30 0.08 -3.80
C ALA A 286 -23.50 -0.26 -2.89
N ARG A 287 -24.53 -0.91 -3.43
CA ARG A 287 -25.74 -1.34 -2.69
C ARG A 287 -25.77 -2.84 -2.39
N ASP A 288 -24.70 -3.58 -2.71
CA ASP A 288 -24.64 -5.03 -2.55
C ASP A 288 -24.67 -5.45 -1.07
N ILE A 289 -25.36 -6.55 -0.76
CA ILE A 289 -25.35 -7.17 0.56
C ILE A 289 -23.95 -7.65 0.97
N LEU A 290 -23.06 -7.89 -0.01
CA LEU A 290 -21.67 -8.29 0.21
C LEU A 290 -20.92 -7.30 1.12
N ARG A 291 -21.30 -6.01 1.12
CA ARG A 291 -20.74 -4.96 1.98
C ARG A 291 -20.98 -5.16 3.48
N ARG A 292 -21.81 -6.13 3.86
CA ARG A 292 -22.07 -6.56 5.24
C ARG A 292 -22.04 -8.08 5.41
N ALA A 293 -21.70 -8.85 4.38
CA ALA A 293 -21.72 -10.31 4.46
C ALA A 293 -20.60 -10.88 5.35
N HIS A 294 -19.47 -10.16 5.45
CA HIS A 294 -18.35 -10.45 6.34
C HIS A 294 -18.54 -9.87 7.76
N LEU A 295 -19.67 -9.24 8.06
CA LEU A 295 -19.98 -8.73 9.39
C LEU A 295 -20.86 -9.76 10.11
N LYS A 296 -20.27 -10.90 10.43
CA LYS A 296 -20.93 -12.05 11.05
C LYS A 296 -20.08 -12.56 12.20
N SER A 297 -20.63 -13.46 13.01
CA SER A 297 -19.83 -14.24 13.97
C SER A 297 -18.90 -15.20 13.23
N TYR A 298 -17.70 -15.41 13.76
CA TYR A 298 -16.66 -16.24 13.15
C TYR A 298 -16.31 -17.42 14.06
N ALA A 299 -16.83 -18.60 13.72
CA ALA A 299 -16.68 -19.81 14.53
C ALA A 299 -17.06 -19.58 16.01
N GLU A 300 -16.13 -19.80 16.95
CA GLU A 300 -16.33 -19.59 18.39
C GLU A 300 -15.99 -18.15 18.86
N VAL A 301 -15.77 -17.22 17.93
CA VAL A 301 -15.44 -15.82 18.24
C VAL A 301 -16.55 -14.90 17.75
N ASP A 302 -16.84 -13.87 18.54
CA ASP A 302 -17.75 -12.80 18.15
C ASP A 302 -17.32 -12.12 16.84
N GLY A 303 -18.28 -11.43 16.21
CA GLY A 303 -18.03 -10.67 14.99
C GLY A 303 -17.02 -9.53 15.17
N PRO A 304 -16.68 -8.81 14.08
CA PRO A 304 -15.75 -7.69 14.16
C PRO A 304 -16.29 -6.63 15.12
N GLU A 305 -15.41 -6.12 15.97
CA GLU A 305 -15.74 -5.03 16.89
C GLU A 305 -16.14 -3.75 16.15
N ILE A 306 -15.46 -3.46 15.03
CA ILE A 306 -15.62 -2.23 14.27
C ILE A 306 -15.81 -2.56 12.79
N ALA A 307 -16.60 -1.75 12.09
CA ALA A 307 -16.61 -1.74 10.63
C ALA A 307 -16.72 -0.32 10.09
N SER A 308 -16.07 -0.04 8.96
CA SER A 308 -16.11 1.27 8.32
C SER A 308 -17.52 1.62 7.82
N LEU A 309 -17.92 2.89 7.91
CA LEU A 309 -19.16 3.43 7.35
C LEU A 309 -18.94 4.87 6.85
N SER A 310 -19.41 5.20 5.65
CA SER A 310 -19.39 6.57 5.12
C SER A 310 -20.83 7.03 4.86
N PRO A 311 -21.38 8.00 5.62
CA PRO A 311 -22.76 8.46 5.49
C PRO A 311 -22.98 9.42 4.29
N ALA A 312 -22.25 9.21 3.18
CA ALA A 312 -22.44 9.88 1.90
C ALA A 312 -21.64 9.15 0.80
N ALA A 313 -21.79 9.60 -0.45
CA ALA A 313 -20.92 9.18 -1.54
C ALA A 313 -19.45 9.56 -1.28
N VAL A 314 -18.53 8.70 -1.70
CA VAL A 314 -17.08 8.94 -1.67
C VAL A 314 -16.58 9.03 -3.11
N ILE A 315 -16.11 10.21 -3.51
CA ILE A 315 -15.74 10.52 -4.89
C ILE A 315 -14.31 11.07 -4.91
N PHE A 316 -13.33 10.21 -5.15
CA PHE A 316 -11.92 10.61 -5.18
C PHE A 316 -11.61 11.46 -6.42
N GLN A 317 -10.89 12.58 -6.27
CA GLN A 317 -10.42 13.35 -7.44
C GLN A 317 -9.45 12.54 -8.31
N GLY A 318 -8.66 11.65 -7.68
CA GLY A 318 -7.79 10.70 -8.38
C GLY A 318 -8.52 9.57 -9.11
N GLY A 319 -9.85 9.59 -9.18
CA GLY A 319 -10.67 8.60 -9.85
C GLY A 319 -11.11 7.42 -8.96
N GLY A 320 -12.18 6.76 -9.38
CA GLY A 320 -12.86 5.73 -8.60
C GLY A 320 -13.86 6.33 -7.61
N GLY A 321 -14.09 5.63 -6.49
CA GLY A 321 -15.11 6.00 -5.50
C GLY A 321 -16.22 4.97 -5.43
N TYR A 322 -17.22 5.26 -4.59
CA TYR A 322 -18.39 4.43 -4.37
C TYR A 322 -19.49 5.24 -3.68
N ASP A 323 -20.75 4.87 -3.94
CA ASP A 323 -21.90 5.51 -3.31
C ASP A 323 -22.27 4.82 -1.98
N ASN A 324 -22.95 5.55 -1.11
CA ASN A 324 -23.59 5.03 0.10
C ASN A 324 -25.00 5.64 0.19
N ALA A 325 -25.90 5.07 -0.60
CA ALA A 325 -27.29 5.53 -0.67
C ALA A 325 -28.01 5.40 0.69
N PRO A 326 -29.00 6.27 0.99
CA PRO A 326 -29.69 6.26 2.29
C PRO A 326 -30.36 4.92 2.66
N ASP A 327 -30.95 4.23 1.68
CA ASP A 327 -31.59 2.93 1.89
C ASP A 327 -30.56 1.84 2.23
N PHE A 328 -29.40 1.86 1.57
CA PHE A 328 -28.27 1.01 1.89
C PHE A 328 -27.76 1.29 3.31
N LEU A 329 -27.57 2.58 3.67
CA LEU A 329 -27.11 2.96 5.01
C LEU A 329 -28.09 2.53 6.10
N ALA A 330 -29.40 2.66 5.88
CA ALA A 330 -30.41 2.15 6.81
C ALA A 330 -30.26 0.63 7.05
N ALA A 331 -30.04 -0.15 5.98
CA ALA A 331 -29.79 -1.58 6.09
C ALA A 331 -28.46 -1.89 6.79
N GLN A 332 -27.41 -1.08 6.60
CA GLN A 332 -26.14 -1.23 7.31
C GLN A 332 -26.28 -0.95 8.80
N PHE A 333 -26.96 0.13 9.20
CA PHE A 333 -27.19 0.47 10.61
C PHE A 333 -28.00 -0.62 11.32
N GLU A 334 -29.06 -1.12 10.68
CA GLU A 334 -29.84 -2.23 11.24
C GLU A 334 -28.99 -3.49 11.40
N HIS A 335 -28.15 -3.79 10.41
CA HIS A 335 -27.23 -4.91 10.49
C HIS A 335 -26.21 -4.74 11.62
N PHE A 336 -25.59 -3.57 11.75
CA PHE A 336 -24.61 -3.24 12.80
C PHE A 336 -25.22 -3.44 14.19
N ARG A 337 -26.44 -2.94 14.40
CA ARG A 337 -27.19 -3.13 15.66
C ARG A 337 -27.42 -4.61 15.95
N ARG A 338 -27.81 -5.40 14.94
CA ARG A 338 -28.09 -6.82 15.08
C ARG A 338 -26.86 -7.65 15.44
N VAL A 339 -25.70 -7.34 14.86
CA VAL A 339 -24.46 -8.12 15.05
C VAL A 339 -23.53 -7.55 16.12
N GLY A 340 -23.87 -6.38 16.69
CA GLY A 340 -23.08 -5.73 17.73
C GLY A 340 -21.80 -5.06 17.24
N THR A 341 -21.68 -4.78 15.94
CA THR A 341 -20.51 -4.10 15.36
C THR A 341 -20.67 -2.58 15.44
N ARG A 342 -19.66 -1.87 15.95
CA ARG A 342 -19.64 -0.41 16.03
C ARG A 342 -19.21 0.20 14.68
N PRO A 343 -19.93 1.18 14.10
CA PRO A 343 -19.41 1.91 12.95
C PRO A 343 -18.20 2.77 13.33
N GLU A 344 -17.17 2.74 12.49
CA GLU A 344 -16.22 3.85 12.37
C GLU A 344 -16.60 4.72 11.17
N VAL A 345 -16.93 5.97 11.42
CA VAL A 345 -17.31 6.93 10.38
C VAL A 345 -16.05 7.38 9.64
N GLU A 346 -15.89 6.92 8.41
CA GLU A 346 -14.80 7.31 7.52
C GLU A 346 -15.11 8.68 6.92
N VAL A 347 -14.58 9.74 7.51
CA VAL A 347 -14.81 11.13 7.14
C VAL A 347 -13.93 11.48 5.95
N PHE A 348 -14.38 11.12 4.74
CA PHE A 348 -13.69 11.49 3.50
C PHE A 348 -13.87 12.97 3.13
N ASN A 349 -15.05 13.53 3.34
CA ASN A 349 -15.44 14.83 2.79
C ASN A 349 -16.38 15.62 3.73
N HIS A 350 -16.63 16.90 3.44
CA HIS A 350 -17.51 17.73 4.28
C HIS A 350 -18.97 17.28 4.19
N THR A 351 -19.41 16.68 3.08
CA THR A 351 -20.74 16.06 2.99
C THR A 351 -20.94 14.98 4.07
N ILE A 352 -19.94 14.14 4.35
CA ILE A 352 -19.99 13.15 5.43
C ILE A 352 -20.10 13.82 6.81
N VAL A 353 -19.34 14.89 7.05
CA VAL A 353 -19.46 15.66 8.30
C VAL A 353 -20.87 16.21 8.47
N ASN A 354 -21.43 16.80 7.41
CA ASN A 354 -22.79 17.33 7.40
C ASN A 354 -23.81 16.25 7.72
N ASN A 355 -23.77 15.14 7.00
CA ASN A 355 -24.73 14.05 7.15
C ASN A 355 -24.61 13.35 8.52
N ALA A 356 -23.39 13.10 8.99
CA ALA A 356 -23.15 12.48 10.30
C ALA A 356 -23.70 13.36 11.44
N THR A 357 -23.48 14.66 11.39
CA THR A 357 -23.88 15.60 12.45
C THR A 357 -25.35 16.06 12.39
N THR A 358 -26.08 15.63 11.35
CA THR A 358 -27.50 15.95 11.17
C THR A 358 -28.31 14.67 10.99
N LEU A 359 -28.52 14.23 9.75
CA LEU A 359 -29.41 13.14 9.37
C LEU A 359 -29.10 11.80 10.07
N TYR A 360 -27.81 11.46 10.23
CA TYR A 360 -27.40 10.17 10.79
C TYR A 360 -26.99 10.23 12.27
N ARG A 361 -27.14 11.39 12.93
CA ARG A 361 -26.67 11.59 14.30
C ARG A 361 -27.25 10.58 15.28
N GLU A 362 -28.58 10.48 15.34
CA GLU A 362 -29.27 9.56 16.24
C GLU A 362 -28.99 8.09 15.89
N LEU A 363 -28.88 7.77 14.60
CA LEU A 363 -28.55 6.41 14.14
C LEU A 363 -27.15 6.00 14.59
N LEU A 364 -26.16 6.88 14.48
CA LEU A 364 -24.79 6.65 14.94
C LEU A 364 -24.72 6.43 16.45
N GLU A 365 -25.43 7.24 17.24
CA GLU A 365 -25.50 7.03 18.70
C GLU A 365 -26.21 5.72 19.06
N SER A 366 -27.23 5.33 18.30
CA SER A 366 -28.02 4.11 18.55
C SER A 366 -27.27 2.79 18.35
N VAL A 367 -26.15 2.80 17.62
CA VAL A 367 -25.28 1.64 17.40
C VAL A 367 -24.05 1.63 18.32
N GLY A 368 -24.06 2.53 19.30
CA GLY A 368 -23.23 2.50 20.49
C GLY A 368 -22.28 3.70 20.62
N GLN A 369 -21.94 3.99 21.87
CA GLN A 369 -21.05 5.08 22.26
C GLN A 369 -19.76 4.54 22.89
N PRO A 370 -18.61 5.25 22.75
CA PRO A 370 -18.43 6.46 21.96
C PRO A 370 -18.56 6.22 20.45
N VAL A 371 -18.99 7.25 19.70
CA VAL A 371 -19.03 7.23 18.23
C VAL A 371 -17.62 7.40 17.67
N LEU A 372 -17.25 6.58 16.70
CA LEU A 372 -15.89 6.52 16.16
C LEU A 372 -15.81 7.27 14.84
N PHE A 373 -14.77 8.10 14.67
CA PHE A 373 -14.50 8.86 13.46
C PHE A 373 -13.06 8.66 13.01
N MET A 374 -12.88 8.44 11.71
CA MET A 374 -11.59 8.46 11.03
C MET A 374 -11.54 9.65 10.08
N LEU A 375 -10.69 10.64 10.36
CA LEU A 375 -10.46 11.76 9.45
C LEU A 375 -9.55 11.31 8.31
N VAL A 376 -10.09 11.23 7.09
CA VAL A 376 -9.32 10.87 5.88
C VAL A 376 -8.71 12.14 5.27
N ALA A 377 -7.81 12.78 6.02
CA ALA A 377 -7.24 14.07 5.64
C ALA A 377 -6.17 13.94 4.54
N GLY A 378 -6.02 14.98 3.73
CA GLY A 378 -5.02 15.04 2.66
C GLY A 378 -5.31 14.16 1.44
N VAL A 379 -6.52 13.60 1.34
CA VAL A 379 -7.01 12.88 0.16
C VAL A 379 -8.08 13.73 -0.53
N ASP A 380 -7.80 14.16 -1.76
CA ASP A 380 -8.67 15.07 -2.51
C ASP A 380 -10.00 14.38 -2.90
N GLN A 381 -11.13 15.01 -2.56
CA GLN A 381 -12.50 14.57 -2.82
C GLN A 381 -13.28 15.54 -3.68
N TYR A 382 -14.28 15.02 -4.38
CA TYR A 382 -15.33 15.80 -5.03
C TYR A 382 -16.65 15.63 -4.29
N PHE A 383 -17.45 16.69 -4.31
CA PHE A 383 -18.91 16.61 -4.31
C PHE A 383 -19.38 16.60 -5.78
N ARG A 384 -20.50 15.91 -6.05
CA ARG A 384 -21.14 15.93 -7.37
C ARG A 384 -22.57 16.39 -7.21
N ASP A 385 -22.92 17.47 -7.90
CA ASP A 385 -24.30 17.95 -7.97
C ASP A 385 -25.16 16.88 -8.69
N PRO A 386 -26.24 16.37 -8.05
CA PRO A 386 -27.06 15.32 -8.63
C PRO A 386 -27.95 15.80 -9.80
N ILE A 387 -28.14 17.11 -9.98
CA ILE A 387 -28.94 17.73 -11.03
C ILE A 387 -28.06 18.06 -12.25
N SER A 388 -26.98 18.81 -12.04
CA SER A 388 -26.11 19.26 -13.15
C SER A 388 -25.04 18.22 -13.52
N GLY A 389 -24.67 17.35 -12.58
CA GLY A 389 -23.55 16.42 -12.72
C GLY A 389 -22.17 17.07 -12.56
N GLU A 390 -22.11 18.38 -12.35
CA GLU A 390 -20.88 19.12 -12.09
C GLU A 390 -20.24 18.68 -10.77
N VAL A 391 -18.93 18.89 -10.67
CA VAL A 391 -18.15 18.53 -9.47
C VAL A 391 -17.49 19.76 -8.87
N GLU A 392 -17.44 19.79 -7.55
CA GLU A 392 -16.74 20.80 -6.75
C GLU A 392 -15.90 20.14 -5.66
N ASP A 393 -14.95 20.88 -5.10
CA ASP A 393 -14.10 20.38 -4.03
C ASP A 393 -14.90 20.17 -2.74
N ASP A 394 -14.76 18.98 -2.14
CA ASP A 394 -15.40 18.61 -0.86
C ASP A 394 -14.37 18.03 0.12
N SER A 395 -13.08 18.26 -0.14
CA SER A 395 -11.96 17.72 0.64
C SER A 395 -11.89 18.33 2.05
N LEU A 396 -11.53 17.54 3.06
CA LEU A 396 -11.29 18.07 4.42
C LEU A 396 -10.11 19.05 4.50
N ILE A 397 -9.15 18.90 3.60
CA ILE A 397 -8.08 19.87 3.34
C ILE A 397 -8.19 20.19 1.85
N ALA A 398 -8.51 21.43 1.52
CA ALA A 398 -8.66 21.85 0.13
C ALA A 398 -7.39 21.52 -0.69
N PRO A 399 -7.50 21.05 -1.95
CA PRO A 399 -6.35 20.63 -2.77
C PRO A 399 -5.26 21.69 -2.92
N ALA A 400 -5.65 22.97 -3.04
CA ALA A 400 -4.70 24.08 -3.09
C ALA A 400 -3.86 24.19 -1.80
N ILE A 401 -4.50 24.03 -0.64
CA ILE A 401 -3.82 24.04 0.66
C ILE A 401 -2.99 22.78 0.85
N ARG A 402 -3.48 21.61 0.40
CA ARG A 402 -2.69 20.37 0.41
C ARG A 402 -1.41 20.51 -0.42
N GLN A 403 -1.47 21.18 -1.57
CA GLN A 403 -0.30 21.45 -2.40
C GLN A 403 0.68 22.43 -1.73
N GLU A 404 0.18 23.45 -1.04
CA GLU A 404 1.00 24.36 -0.22
C GLU A 404 1.71 23.60 0.92
N ILE A 405 0.98 22.74 1.64
CA ILE A 405 1.53 21.84 2.68
C ILE A 405 2.65 20.96 2.10
N ALA A 406 2.42 20.32 0.95
CA ALA A 406 3.42 19.47 0.30
C ALA A 406 4.67 20.24 -0.11
N THR A 407 4.50 21.50 -0.55
CA THR A 407 5.61 22.40 -0.88
C THR A 407 6.44 22.71 0.35
N HIS A 408 5.81 23.03 1.48
CA HIS A 408 6.52 23.27 2.74
C HIS A 408 7.22 22.03 3.29
N LEU A 409 6.65 20.83 3.14
CA LEU A 409 7.29 19.58 3.53
C LEU A 409 8.49 19.20 2.65
N SER A 410 8.63 19.82 1.48
CA SER A 410 9.80 19.63 0.63
C SER A 410 11.03 20.41 1.11
N SER A 411 10.84 21.46 1.93
CA SER A 411 11.94 22.17 2.58
C SER A 411 12.42 21.40 3.83
N THR A 412 13.68 21.59 4.20
CA THR A 412 14.29 20.89 5.36
C THR A 412 14.28 21.74 6.63
N ASP A 413 13.70 22.94 6.58
CA ASP A 413 13.66 23.86 7.69
C ASP A 413 12.43 23.66 8.60
N GLU A 414 12.62 23.91 9.89
CA GLU A 414 11.56 23.74 10.90
C GLU A 414 10.38 24.72 10.70
N GLN A 415 10.63 25.88 10.09
CA GLN A 415 9.58 26.88 9.83
C GLN A 415 8.58 26.39 8.79
N GLY A 416 9.06 25.74 7.73
CA GLY A 416 8.25 25.09 6.70
C GLY A 416 7.39 24.00 7.31
N ARG A 417 7.98 23.14 8.16
CA ARG A 417 7.21 22.13 8.90
C ARG A 417 6.12 22.76 9.76
N GLN A 418 6.43 23.80 10.54
CA GLN A 418 5.43 24.48 11.37
C GLN A 418 4.33 25.12 10.52
N ARG A 419 4.68 25.73 9.39
CA ARG A 419 3.70 26.31 8.46
C ARG A 419 2.77 25.25 7.87
N ALA A 420 3.30 24.08 7.51
CA ALA A 420 2.51 22.94 7.05
C ALA A 420 1.52 22.46 8.13
N ILE A 421 1.96 22.42 9.39
CA ILE A 421 1.10 22.09 10.55
C ILE A 421 -0.02 23.11 10.68
N ASP A 422 0.30 24.40 10.70
CA ASP A 422 -0.68 25.49 10.89
C ASP A 422 -1.76 25.49 9.79
N LEU A 423 -1.35 25.26 8.54
CA LEU A 423 -2.26 25.16 7.40
C LEU A 423 -3.23 23.98 7.54
N ALA A 424 -2.73 22.80 7.91
CA ALA A 424 -3.55 21.62 8.10
C ALA A 424 -4.49 21.77 9.30
N VAL A 425 -4.01 22.31 10.43
CA VAL A 425 -4.83 22.59 11.62
C VAL A 425 -5.97 23.56 11.27
N LYS A 426 -5.68 24.63 10.51
CA LYS A 426 -6.69 25.60 10.09
C LYS A 426 -7.84 24.96 9.29
N GLN A 427 -7.55 23.93 8.50
CA GLN A 427 -8.56 23.20 7.71
C GLN A 427 -9.32 22.18 8.56
N LEU A 428 -8.63 21.45 9.43
CA LEU A 428 -9.20 20.32 10.17
C LEU A 428 -9.89 20.70 11.49
N GLN A 429 -9.45 21.78 12.15
CA GLN A 429 -10.00 22.20 13.44
C GLN A 429 -11.52 22.41 13.42
N PRO A 430 -12.12 23.10 12.41
CA PRO A 430 -13.58 23.26 12.35
C PRO A 430 -14.33 21.92 12.21
N VAL A 431 -13.73 20.95 11.52
CA VAL A 431 -14.30 19.60 11.36
C VAL A 431 -14.30 18.89 12.72
N VAL A 432 -13.16 18.88 13.41
CA VAL A 432 -13.01 18.27 14.74
C VAL A 432 -13.99 18.89 15.73
N GLU A 433 -14.06 20.22 15.80
CA GLU A 433 -14.96 20.94 16.70
C GLU A 433 -16.42 20.59 16.46
N ARG A 434 -16.84 20.57 15.19
CA ARG A 434 -18.21 20.22 14.83
C ARG A 434 -18.58 18.78 15.22
N LEU A 435 -17.67 17.82 14.99
CA LEU A 435 -17.87 16.43 15.38
C LEU A 435 -17.99 16.31 16.90
N ARG A 436 -17.10 16.94 17.67
CA ARG A 436 -17.14 16.94 19.14
C ARG A 436 -18.39 17.61 19.71
N GLN A 437 -18.82 18.72 19.13
CA GLN A 437 -20.04 19.43 19.55
C GLN A 437 -21.28 18.56 19.32
N SER A 438 -21.32 17.84 18.20
CA SER A 438 -22.47 16.99 17.84
C SER A 438 -22.47 15.66 18.60
N PHE A 439 -21.27 15.12 18.90
CA PHE A 439 -21.04 13.85 19.57
C PHE A 439 -20.09 14.02 20.78
N PRO A 440 -20.61 14.40 21.96
CA PRO A 440 -19.80 14.58 23.17
C PRO A 440 -19.04 13.32 23.58
N PHE A 441 -19.63 12.15 23.34
CA PHE A 441 -18.99 10.84 23.53
C PHE A 441 -18.52 10.30 22.18
N SER A 442 -17.37 10.78 21.72
CA SER A 442 -16.75 10.35 20.47
C SER A 442 -15.28 10.00 20.64
N LEU A 443 -14.74 9.23 19.70
CA LEU A 443 -13.29 9.11 19.49
C LEU A 443 -12.98 9.51 18.05
N ILE A 444 -12.02 10.40 17.86
CA ILE A 444 -11.62 10.92 16.55
C ILE A 444 -10.16 10.55 16.31
N SER A 445 -9.93 9.82 15.22
CA SER A 445 -8.61 9.45 14.71
C SER A 445 -8.29 10.19 13.42
N LEU A 446 -7.01 10.24 13.07
CA LEU A 446 -6.51 10.84 11.83
C LEU A 446 -5.66 9.84 11.04
N LEU A 447 -5.83 9.82 9.73
CA LEU A 447 -4.86 9.26 8.79
C LEU A 447 -4.35 10.37 7.86
N LEU A 448 -3.18 10.14 7.26
CA LEU A 448 -2.61 10.99 6.22
C LEU A 448 -1.95 10.13 5.13
N PRO A 449 -2.07 10.48 3.83
CA PRO A 449 -1.49 9.69 2.76
C PRO A 449 -0.01 10.01 2.52
N GLY A 450 0.78 8.96 2.30
CA GLY A 450 2.14 9.03 1.76
C GLY A 450 3.04 10.03 2.51
N PRO A 451 3.66 11.02 1.82
CA PRO A 451 4.55 11.97 2.46
C PRO A 451 3.92 12.80 3.59
N LEU A 452 2.59 12.99 3.60
CA LEU A 452 1.91 13.75 4.65
C LEU A 452 1.96 13.03 6.01
N GLN A 453 2.24 11.72 6.05
CA GLN A 453 2.38 10.94 7.29
C GLN A 453 3.40 11.52 8.26
N THR A 454 4.40 12.28 7.77
CA THR A 454 5.36 12.94 8.65
C THR A 454 4.73 13.99 9.56
N LEU A 455 3.50 14.46 9.29
CA LEU A 455 2.76 15.42 10.12
C LEU A 455 1.82 14.75 11.12
N LEU A 456 1.68 13.42 11.07
CA LEU A 456 0.60 12.70 11.76
C LEU A 456 0.60 12.93 13.27
N ALA A 457 1.76 12.79 13.93
CA ALA A 457 1.89 12.99 15.36
C ALA A 457 1.66 14.46 15.77
N ASP A 458 2.16 15.42 14.97
CA ASP A 458 1.98 16.86 15.23
C ASP A 458 0.51 17.27 15.14
N LEU A 459 -0.18 16.83 14.10
CA LEU A 459 -1.59 17.17 13.89
C LEU A 459 -2.50 16.50 14.91
N ALA A 460 -2.24 15.23 15.25
CA ALA A 460 -3.02 14.55 16.28
C ALA A 460 -2.90 15.25 17.63
N GLN A 461 -1.71 15.73 17.99
CA GLN A 461 -1.50 16.49 19.22
C GLN A 461 -2.16 17.87 19.15
N ALA A 462 -1.97 18.62 18.05
CA ALA A 462 -2.50 19.96 17.89
C ALA A 462 -4.04 19.99 17.90
N LEU A 463 -4.68 18.99 17.28
CA LEU A 463 -6.14 18.85 17.20
C LEU A 463 -6.74 18.08 18.39
N ARG A 464 -5.92 17.62 19.34
CA ARG A 464 -6.34 16.83 20.53
C ARG A 464 -7.16 15.60 20.16
N LEU A 465 -6.65 14.82 19.21
CA LEU A 465 -7.28 13.59 18.74
C LEU A 465 -7.03 12.43 19.71
N ASP A 466 -7.87 11.40 19.63
CA ASP A 466 -7.79 10.21 20.50
C ASP A 466 -6.95 9.10 19.88
N GLY A 467 -6.73 9.15 18.57
CA GLY A 467 -5.98 8.12 17.87
C GLY A 467 -5.36 8.59 16.56
N VAL A 468 -4.48 7.74 16.04
CA VAL A 468 -3.81 7.91 14.76
C VAL A 468 -3.81 6.61 13.99
N ARG A 469 -3.90 6.70 12.68
CA ARG A 469 -3.86 5.54 11.79
C ARG A 469 -2.64 5.61 10.88
N ILE A 470 -1.98 4.45 10.72
CA ILE A 470 -0.85 4.29 9.82
C ILE A 470 -0.83 2.88 9.22
N GLY A 471 -0.28 2.75 8.02
CA GLY A 471 -0.05 1.47 7.38
C GLY A 471 0.19 1.57 5.89
N LEU A 472 0.49 0.43 5.27
CA LEU A 472 0.73 0.31 3.84
C LEU A 472 -0.44 0.79 2.98
N GLU A 473 -1.67 0.76 3.52
CA GLU A 473 -2.84 1.35 2.87
C GLU A 473 -2.66 2.85 2.59
N ASP A 474 -2.11 3.57 3.56
CA ASP A 474 -2.04 5.03 3.56
C ASP A 474 -0.71 5.52 2.97
N GLY A 475 0.39 4.78 3.16
CA GLY A 475 1.70 5.12 2.65
C GLY A 475 2.65 3.93 2.64
N LEU A 476 3.47 3.79 1.60
CA LEU A 476 4.34 2.62 1.39
C LEU A 476 5.77 2.81 1.91
N ASN A 477 6.07 3.97 2.50
CA ASN A 477 7.43 4.37 2.84
C ASN A 477 7.56 4.67 4.33
N VAL A 478 8.80 4.69 4.82
CA VAL A 478 9.19 5.17 6.15
C VAL A 478 10.36 6.14 6.04
N ILE A 479 10.46 7.06 7.00
CA ILE A 479 11.60 7.97 7.15
C ILE A 479 12.71 7.27 7.92
N ASP A 480 13.85 7.02 7.27
CA ASP A 480 14.99 6.33 7.89
C ASP A 480 16.28 7.12 7.65
N ARG A 481 16.74 7.83 8.69
CA ARG A 481 17.94 8.69 8.62
C ARG A 481 19.24 7.90 8.39
N ARG A 482 19.22 6.58 8.61
CA ARG A 482 20.38 5.71 8.35
C ARG A 482 20.58 5.47 6.86
N VAL A 483 19.57 5.71 6.03
CA VAL A 483 19.63 5.47 4.58
C VAL A 483 19.89 6.78 3.85
N PRO A 484 20.77 6.82 2.83
CA PRO A 484 20.92 7.99 1.97
C PRO A 484 19.58 8.50 1.44
N GLY A 485 19.37 9.81 1.45
CA GLY A 485 18.09 10.42 1.07
C GLY A 485 16.99 10.37 2.16
N GLY A 486 17.18 9.61 3.24
CA GLY A 486 16.34 9.65 4.44
C GLY A 486 14.98 8.96 4.34
N VAL A 487 14.72 8.21 3.27
CA VAL A 487 13.44 7.55 3.01
C VAL A 487 13.65 6.22 2.27
N ARG A 488 12.86 5.21 2.61
CA ARG A 488 12.83 3.91 1.93
C ARG A 488 11.43 3.29 1.99
N LYS A 489 11.20 2.19 1.27
CA LYS A 489 9.99 1.37 1.47
C LYS A 489 9.93 0.85 2.92
N ALA A 490 8.71 0.84 3.44
CA ALA A 490 8.39 0.18 4.71
C ALA A 490 8.49 -1.33 4.53
N LEU A 491 9.01 -2.04 5.53
CA LEU A 491 9.07 -3.51 5.57
C LEU A 491 7.73 -4.17 5.95
N GLY A 492 6.71 -3.34 6.21
CA GLY A 492 5.39 -3.71 6.69
C GLY A 492 4.75 -2.56 7.46
N THR A 493 3.46 -2.67 7.72
CA THR A 493 2.74 -1.76 8.62
C THR A 493 3.26 -1.86 10.04
N TRP A 494 3.70 -3.04 10.50
CA TRP A 494 4.30 -3.21 11.83
C TRP A 494 5.50 -2.28 12.05
N GLU A 495 6.31 -2.07 11.02
CA GLU A 495 7.46 -1.15 11.10
C GLU A 495 6.98 0.30 11.25
N GLN A 496 5.97 0.69 10.46
CA GLN A 496 5.39 2.03 10.55
C GLN A 496 4.75 2.28 11.91
N VAL A 497 4.03 1.30 12.46
CA VAL A 497 3.45 1.35 13.81
C VAL A 497 4.55 1.53 14.86
N ARG A 498 5.63 0.74 14.80
CA ARG A 498 6.78 0.86 15.72
C ARG A 498 7.38 2.26 15.69
N MET A 499 7.59 2.81 14.49
CA MET A 499 8.19 4.12 14.32
C MET A 499 7.28 5.24 14.83
N LEU A 500 5.98 5.19 14.50
CA LEU A 500 4.99 6.14 14.99
C LEU A 500 4.83 6.06 16.51
N ARG A 501 4.80 4.85 17.08
CA ARG A 501 4.78 4.62 18.53
C ARG A 501 5.96 5.31 19.21
N ASN A 502 7.18 5.10 18.69
CA ASN A 502 8.38 5.70 19.24
C ASN A 502 8.35 7.23 19.13
N GLU A 503 7.86 7.78 18.01
CA GLU A 503 7.68 9.22 17.84
C GLU A 503 6.71 9.79 18.88
N LEU A 504 5.53 9.20 19.04
CA LEU A 504 4.53 9.64 20.02
C LEU A 504 5.05 9.54 21.46
N LEU A 505 5.73 8.45 21.82
CA LEU A 505 6.34 8.28 23.13
C LEU A 505 7.40 9.36 23.40
N SER A 506 8.22 9.71 22.40
CA SER A 506 9.22 10.77 22.52
C SER A 506 8.62 12.16 22.80
N ARG A 507 7.33 12.34 22.47
CA ARG A 507 6.54 13.55 22.73
C ARG A 507 5.78 13.48 24.06
N GLY A 508 5.96 12.43 24.86
CA GLY A 508 5.26 12.23 26.14
C GLY A 508 3.81 11.75 26.00
N ILE A 509 3.41 11.26 24.82
CA ILE A 509 2.08 10.69 24.59
C ILE A 509 2.08 9.21 24.99
N THR A 510 1.14 8.83 25.84
CA THR A 510 0.98 7.42 26.25
C THR A 510 0.19 6.66 25.19
N ILE A 511 0.68 5.47 24.81
CA ILE A 511 0.04 4.62 23.80
C ILE A 511 -0.91 3.64 24.47
N GLN A 512 -2.17 3.66 24.06
CA GLN A 512 -3.22 2.80 24.57
C GLN A 512 -3.15 1.43 23.90
N THR A 513 -3.27 0.39 24.71
CA THR A 513 -3.30 -1.00 24.25
C THR A 513 -4.68 -1.36 23.69
N SER A 514 -4.79 -2.50 23.01
CA SER A 514 -6.10 -3.04 22.62
C SER A 514 -7.02 -3.23 23.83
N THR A 515 -6.51 -3.64 24.99
CA THR A 515 -7.29 -3.75 26.22
C THR A 515 -7.82 -2.39 26.70
N ASP A 516 -6.97 -1.36 26.76
CA ASP A 516 -7.39 0.00 27.12
C ASP A 516 -8.51 0.49 26.19
N VAL A 517 -8.35 0.28 24.87
CA VAL A 517 -9.34 0.72 23.89
C VAL A 517 -10.64 -0.08 24.01
N ARG A 518 -10.59 -1.40 24.28
CA ARG A 518 -11.81 -2.17 24.55
C ARG A 518 -12.60 -1.61 25.73
N GLU A 519 -11.91 -1.23 26.81
CA GLU A 519 -12.54 -0.58 27.96
C GLU A 519 -13.18 0.76 27.58
N MET A 520 -12.48 1.60 26.82
CA MET A 520 -13.03 2.87 26.32
C MET A 520 -14.28 2.69 25.45
N LEU A 521 -14.34 1.59 24.69
CA LEU A 521 -15.45 1.27 23.80
C LEU A 521 -16.60 0.52 24.49
N GLY A 522 -16.44 0.13 25.76
CA GLY A 522 -17.38 -0.73 26.47
C GLY A 522 -17.47 -2.15 25.92
N LEU A 523 -16.40 -2.63 25.27
CA LEU A 523 -16.34 -3.96 24.66
C LEU A 523 -15.84 -4.99 25.70
N THR A 524 -16.73 -5.82 26.22
CA THR A 524 -16.33 -6.95 27.08
C THR A 524 -15.71 -8.07 26.24
N LEU A 525 -14.79 -8.84 26.82
CA LEU A 525 -14.38 -10.13 26.24
C LEU A 525 -15.46 -11.15 26.60
N ALA A 526 -15.94 -11.93 25.63
CA ALA A 526 -16.81 -13.04 25.92
C ALA A 526 -16.15 -13.97 26.95
N ALA A 527 -16.88 -14.36 27.99
CA ALA A 527 -16.38 -15.29 28.99
C ALA A 527 -15.97 -16.59 28.30
N SER A 528 -14.77 -17.09 28.57
CA SER A 528 -14.32 -18.39 28.06
C SER A 528 -15.36 -19.45 28.44
N VAL A 529 -16.02 -20.04 27.45
CA VAL A 529 -16.86 -21.22 27.69
C VAL A 529 -15.95 -22.28 28.30
N PRO A 530 -16.22 -22.80 29.51
CA PRO A 530 -15.41 -23.86 30.07
C PRO A 530 -15.43 -25.03 29.11
N GLN A 531 -14.27 -25.47 28.64
CA GLN A 531 -14.15 -26.72 27.92
C GLN A 531 -14.73 -27.81 28.80
N HIS A 532 -15.96 -28.25 28.50
CA HIS A 532 -16.49 -29.48 29.05
C HIS A 532 -15.59 -30.60 28.55
N LEU A 533 -14.62 -30.98 29.39
CA LEU A 533 -13.91 -32.25 29.32
C LEU A 533 -14.97 -33.34 29.12
N LYS A 534 -15.09 -33.82 27.88
CA LYS A 534 -15.79 -35.08 27.60
C LYS A 534 -15.04 -36.14 28.41
N ARG A 535 -15.66 -36.58 29.51
CA ARG A 535 -15.23 -37.79 30.21
C ARG A 535 -15.32 -38.93 29.19
N ALA A 536 -14.17 -39.54 28.93
CA ALA A 536 -14.03 -40.79 28.20
C ALA A 536 -14.66 -41.94 28.98
#